data_AF-A0A3M1CCX8-F1
#
_entry.id   AF-A0A3M1CCX8-F1
#
_cell.length_a   1.000
_cell.length_b   1.000
_cell.length_c   1.000
_cell.angle_alpha   90.00
_cell.angle_beta   90.00
_cell.angle_gamma   90.00
#
_symmetry.space_group_name_H-M   'P 1'
#
loop_
_entity.id
_entity.type
_entity.pdbx_description
1 polymer ?
#
loop_
_entity_poly.entity_id
_entity_poly.type
_entity_poly.pdbx_seq_one_letter_code
_entity_poly.pdbx_strand_id
1 'polypeptide(L)'
;MNSIPPQAYTRDTLAEAYEWLKNQGGPIKELAKDADSLVALYLQHKRRQNHRKSLGLKTDPVSSQAFKEELKDLAQGFNQFEQMASPSPDLQQAASLTTTASKTTVQVSSETTTTTATPASSPFSLKDLESVLDPQSLQSIRNLQKKFNLSSPIEALRALIALGHEEFQKKFPSS
;
A
#
# COMPACT_ATOMS: atom_id res chain seq x y z
N MET A 1 32.98 4.20 -17.26
CA MET A 1 32.44 5.55 -17.00
C MET A 1 31.06 5.63 -17.64
N ASN A 2 30.02 5.14 -16.96
CA ASN A 2 28.69 5.07 -17.56
C ASN A 2 27.93 6.36 -17.25
N SER A 3 28.19 7.40 -18.04
CA SER A 3 27.32 8.58 -18.06
C SER A 3 25.97 8.15 -18.62
N ILE A 4 24.96 8.08 -17.74
CA ILE A 4 23.56 8.09 -18.17
C ILE A 4 23.37 9.43 -18.89
N PRO A 5 22.86 9.46 -20.14
CA PRO A 5 22.67 10.72 -20.84
C PRO A 5 21.74 11.60 -20.01
N PRO A 6 22.05 12.90 -19.84
CA PRO A 6 21.22 13.80 -19.04
C PRO A 6 19.79 13.76 -19.59
N GLN A 7 18.80 13.65 -18.69
CA GLN A 7 17.40 13.45 -19.06
C GLN A 7 16.79 14.76 -19.58
N ALA A 8 17.23 15.16 -20.77
CA ALA A 8 16.95 16.43 -21.40
C ALA A 8 15.45 16.58 -21.66
N TYR A 9 14.81 17.39 -20.83
CA TYR A 9 13.43 17.83 -21.02
C TYR A 9 13.33 18.75 -22.25
N THR A 10 12.21 18.67 -22.96
CA THR A 10 11.96 19.60 -24.07
C THR A 10 11.71 21.02 -23.52
N ARG A 11 11.93 22.02 -24.38
CA ARG A 11 11.56 23.42 -24.09
C ARG A 11 10.10 23.55 -23.66
N ASP A 12 9.22 22.73 -24.24
CA ASP A 12 7.78 22.72 -23.97
C ASP A 12 7.49 22.13 -22.58
N THR A 13 8.20 21.07 -22.19
CA THR A 13 8.12 20.48 -20.84
C THR A 13 8.55 21.50 -19.77
N LEU A 14 9.58 22.30 -20.06
CA LEU A 14 10.01 23.40 -19.19
C LEU A 14 8.95 24.51 -19.12
N ALA A 15 8.31 24.86 -20.24
CA ALA A 15 7.25 25.87 -20.29
C ALA A 15 6.00 25.42 -19.49
N GLU A 16 5.52 24.19 -19.70
CA GLU A 16 4.45 23.58 -18.90
C GLU A 16 4.77 23.64 -17.39
N ALA A 17 6.01 23.34 -17.02
CA ALA A 17 6.45 23.35 -15.63
C ALA A 17 6.43 24.78 -15.04
N TYR A 18 6.89 25.80 -15.76
CA TYR A 18 6.82 27.20 -15.32
C TYR A 18 5.37 27.70 -15.17
N GLU A 19 4.46 27.32 -16.06
CA GLU A 19 3.04 27.68 -15.93
C GLU A 19 2.38 26.98 -14.75
N TRP A 20 2.68 25.70 -14.54
CA TRP A 20 2.28 24.97 -13.33
C TRP A 20 2.82 25.66 -12.06
N LEU A 21 4.08 26.09 -12.05
CA LEU A 21 4.74 26.71 -10.91
C LEU A 21 4.09 28.03 -10.49
N LYS A 22 3.67 28.88 -11.44
CA LYS A 22 2.97 30.15 -11.15
C LYS A 22 1.79 29.94 -10.19
N ASN A 23 1.07 28.83 -10.38
CA ASN A 23 -0.12 28.46 -9.62
C ASN A 23 0.16 27.68 -8.31
N GLN A 24 1.43 27.39 -7.97
CA GLN A 24 1.78 26.70 -6.72
C GLN A 24 2.00 27.66 -5.54
N GLY A 25 1.91 27.13 -4.31
CA GLY A 25 2.23 27.86 -3.08
C GLY A 25 3.73 28.08 -2.85
N GLY A 26 4.06 28.98 -1.91
CA GLY A 26 5.44 29.39 -1.56
C GLY A 26 6.44 28.23 -1.41
N PRO A 27 6.16 27.19 -0.60
CA PRO A 27 7.10 26.09 -0.39
C PRO A 27 7.53 25.33 -1.65
N ILE A 28 6.68 25.29 -2.70
CA ILE A 28 7.02 24.66 -3.98
C ILE A 28 7.87 25.61 -4.84
N LYS A 29 7.61 26.92 -4.78
CA LYS A 29 8.40 27.97 -5.45
C LYS A 29 9.81 28.11 -4.85
N GLU A 30 9.96 27.92 -3.55
CA GLU A 30 11.26 27.90 -2.85
C GLU A 30 12.10 26.65 -3.14
N LEU A 31 11.46 25.56 -3.56
CA LEU A 31 12.09 24.28 -3.89
C LEU A 31 12.44 24.18 -5.39
N ALA A 32 11.67 24.83 -6.26
CA ALA A 32 11.85 24.87 -7.71
C ALA A 32 12.82 25.98 -8.17
N LYS A 33 14.02 26.05 -7.56
CA LYS A 33 15.03 27.09 -7.84
C LYS A 33 15.74 26.90 -9.18
N ASP A 34 16.02 25.65 -9.53
CA ASP A 34 16.72 25.26 -10.77
C ASP A 34 15.74 24.64 -11.77
N ALA A 35 16.01 24.79 -13.08
CA ALA A 35 15.16 24.25 -14.14
C ALA A 35 14.91 22.73 -14.00
N ASP A 36 15.95 21.97 -13.64
CA ASP A 36 15.88 20.53 -13.40
C ASP A 36 14.98 20.20 -12.20
N SER A 37 15.09 20.97 -11.10
CA SER A 37 14.25 20.80 -9.90
C SER A 37 12.77 21.09 -10.19
N LEU A 38 12.52 22.14 -10.98
CA LEU A 38 11.19 22.53 -11.45
C LEU A 38 10.56 21.43 -12.31
N VAL A 39 11.28 20.92 -13.31
CA VAL A 39 10.79 19.86 -14.19
C VAL A 39 10.59 18.55 -13.42
N ALA A 40 11.48 18.19 -12.49
CA ALA A 40 11.31 17.01 -11.64
C ALA A 40 10.03 17.10 -10.77
N LEU A 41 9.79 18.24 -10.14
CA LEU A 41 8.57 18.50 -9.35
C LEU A 41 7.30 18.49 -10.21
N TYR A 42 7.37 19.09 -11.41
CA TYR A 42 6.27 19.07 -12.38
C TYR A 42 5.94 17.64 -12.84
N LEU A 43 6.94 16.83 -13.22
CA LEU A 43 6.74 15.44 -13.63
C LEU A 43 6.23 14.57 -12.47
N GLN A 44 6.68 14.81 -11.24
CA GLN A 44 6.14 14.17 -10.03
C GLN A 44 4.68 14.56 -9.77
N HIS A 45 4.29 15.81 -10.06
CA HIS A 45 2.89 16.25 -10.00
C HIS A 45 2.06 15.58 -11.11
N LYS A 46 2.51 15.64 -12.38
CA LYS A 46 1.85 15.03 -13.56
C LYS A 46 1.63 13.53 -13.35
N ARG A 47 2.60 12.81 -12.78
CA ARG A 47 2.49 11.39 -12.39
C ARG A 47 1.41 11.16 -11.32
N ARG A 48 1.38 11.96 -10.25
CA ARG A 48 0.33 11.86 -9.20
C ARG A 48 -1.05 12.22 -9.72
N GLN A 49 -1.17 13.24 -10.57
CA GLN A 49 -2.43 13.65 -11.20
C GLN A 49 -2.97 12.53 -12.10
N ASN A 50 -2.12 11.93 -12.93
CA ASN A 50 -2.49 10.78 -13.77
C ASN A 50 -2.92 9.58 -12.93
N HIS A 51 -2.23 9.28 -11.82
CA HIS A 51 -2.62 8.20 -10.91
C HIS A 51 -3.98 8.47 -10.24
N ARG A 52 -4.27 9.72 -9.81
CA ARG A 52 -5.59 10.11 -9.28
C ARG A 52 -6.69 10.03 -10.34
N LYS A 53 -6.40 10.43 -11.57
CA LYS A 53 -7.32 10.35 -12.72
C LYS A 53 -7.62 8.88 -13.09
N SER A 54 -6.62 8.01 -13.04
CA SER A 54 -6.76 6.56 -13.27
C SER A 54 -7.61 5.87 -12.20
N LEU A 55 -7.56 6.35 -10.95
CA LEU A 55 -8.41 5.89 -9.85
C LEU A 55 -9.82 6.53 -9.84
N GLY A 56 -10.16 7.34 -10.84
CA GLY A 56 -11.46 8.03 -10.93
C GLY A 56 -11.73 9.06 -9.82
N LEU A 57 -10.77 9.33 -8.93
CA LEU A 57 -10.99 9.93 -7.62
C LEU A 57 -11.12 11.47 -7.67
N LYS A 58 -12.25 11.92 -8.23
CA LYS A 58 -12.76 13.29 -8.07
C LYS A 58 -13.19 13.48 -6.60
N THR A 59 -12.69 14.56 -5.99
CA THR A 59 -13.19 15.15 -4.73
C THR A 59 -13.61 14.19 -3.61
N ASP A 60 -12.65 13.79 -2.78
CA ASP A 60 -12.77 13.99 -1.33
C ASP A 60 -11.42 13.72 -0.61
N PRO A 61 -11.25 14.15 0.66
CA PRO A 61 -10.22 13.61 1.53
C PRO A 61 -10.49 12.13 1.82
N VAL A 62 -9.43 11.34 2.04
CA VAL A 62 -9.53 9.89 2.29
C VAL A 62 -10.49 9.64 3.46
N SER A 63 -11.49 8.78 3.25
CA SER A 63 -12.78 8.86 3.95
C SER A 63 -12.72 8.45 5.43
N SER A 64 -12.43 9.43 6.29
CA SER A 64 -12.64 9.35 7.73
C SER A 64 -14.13 9.34 8.12
N GLN A 65 -15.03 9.50 7.15
CA GLN A 65 -16.48 9.36 7.32
C GLN A 65 -16.89 7.89 7.20
N ALA A 66 -16.50 7.21 6.10
CA ALA A 66 -16.78 5.79 5.89
C ALA A 66 -16.15 4.92 6.99
N PHE A 67 -14.93 5.25 7.45
CA PHE A 67 -14.31 4.55 8.58
C PHE A 67 -15.11 4.65 9.89
N LYS A 68 -15.89 5.73 10.12
CA LYS A 68 -16.79 5.83 11.28
C LYS A 68 -18.04 4.96 11.11
N GLU A 69 -18.51 4.79 9.87
CA GLU A 69 -19.65 3.94 9.55
C GLU A 69 -19.24 2.46 9.68
N GLU A 70 -18.08 2.06 9.13
CA GLU A 70 -17.48 0.73 9.35
C GLU A 70 -17.24 0.42 10.84
N LEU A 71 -16.76 1.38 11.63
CA LEU A 71 -16.61 1.23 13.09
C LEU A 71 -17.95 1.01 13.80
N LYS A 72 -19.02 1.67 13.33
CA LYS A 72 -20.36 1.54 13.91
C LYS A 72 -20.97 0.19 13.59
N ASP A 73 -20.83 -0.29 12.35
CA ASP A 73 -21.25 -1.63 11.95
C ASP A 73 -20.47 -2.72 12.70
N LEU A 74 -19.15 -2.56 12.89
CA LEU A 74 -18.36 -3.48 13.74
C LEU A 74 -18.90 -3.52 15.18
N ALA A 75 -19.15 -2.36 15.80
CA ALA A 75 -19.66 -2.29 17.16
C ALA A 75 -21.06 -2.92 17.29
N GLN A 76 -21.92 -2.76 16.29
CA GLN A 76 -23.24 -3.40 16.22
C GLN A 76 -23.14 -4.92 15.96
N GLY A 77 -22.10 -5.37 15.27
CA GLY A 77 -21.75 -6.79 15.13
C GLY A 77 -21.39 -7.41 16.48
N PHE A 78 -20.48 -6.80 17.25
CA PHE A 78 -20.07 -7.32 18.57
C PHE A 78 -21.24 -7.43 19.57
N ASN A 79 -22.16 -6.46 19.59
CA ASN A 79 -23.33 -6.50 20.48
C ASN A 79 -24.24 -7.73 20.23
N GLN A 80 -24.32 -8.23 18.99
CA GLN A 80 -25.11 -9.43 18.67
C GLN A 80 -24.48 -10.73 19.19
N PHE A 81 -23.15 -10.77 19.35
CA PHE A 81 -22.46 -11.94 19.92
C PHE A 81 -22.61 -12.01 21.45
N GLU A 82 -22.55 -10.87 22.15
CA GLU A 82 -22.79 -10.86 23.62
C GLU A 82 -24.23 -11.25 23.98
N GLN A 83 -25.23 -10.81 23.20
CA GLN A 83 -26.64 -11.17 23.44
C GLN A 83 -26.94 -12.66 23.23
N MET A 84 -26.06 -13.41 22.58
CA MET A 84 -26.17 -14.87 22.41
C MET A 84 -25.42 -15.67 23.50
N ALA A 85 -24.70 -14.99 24.40
CA ALA A 85 -23.80 -15.62 25.38
C ALA A 85 -24.47 -15.91 26.75
N SER A 86 -25.80 -15.94 26.84
CA SER A 86 -26.52 -16.36 28.06
C SER A 86 -26.50 -17.89 28.21
N PRO A 87 -25.83 -18.47 29.23
CA PRO A 87 -25.67 -19.91 29.33
C PRO A 87 -26.90 -20.59 29.93
N SER A 88 -27.78 -21.12 29.08
CA SER A 88 -28.80 -22.09 29.47
C SER A 88 -28.21 -23.51 29.48
N PRO A 89 -28.11 -24.19 30.63
CA PRO A 89 -27.61 -25.56 30.69
C PRO A 89 -28.73 -26.57 30.43
N ASP A 90 -28.79 -27.14 29.23
CA ASP A 90 -29.48 -28.41 29.01
C ASP A 90 -28.72 -29.31 28.02
N LEU A 91 -29.12 -30.57 27.98
CA LEU A 91 -28.33 -31.71 27.53
C LEU A 91 -28.68 -32.16 26.10
N GLN A 92 -27.71 -32.84 25.48
CA GLN A 92 -27.88 -33.76 24.33
C GLN A 92 -28.46 -33.16 23.03
N GLN A 93 -27.73 -33.30 21.93
CA GLN A 93 -27.90 -34.45 21.03
C GLN A 93 -26.77 -34.47 19.98
N ALA A 94 -26.41 -35.66 19.47
CA ALA A 94 -25.41 -35.82 18.41
C ALA A 94 -26.09 -36.28 17.11
N ALA A 95 -25.82 -35.61 15.99
CA ALA A 95 -26.12 -36.13 14.65
C ALA A 95 -25.30 -35.45 13.53
N SER A 96 -24.84 -36.28 12.59
CA SER A 96 -24.65 -36.01 11.15
C SER A 96 -23.73 -34.88 10.66
N LEU A 97 -22.69 -35.30 9.92
CA LEU A 97 -22.02 -34.49 8.90
C LEU A 97 -22.92 -34.35 7.67
N THR A 98 -22.87 -33.22 6.97
CA THR A 98 -23.32 -33.13 5.56
C THR A 98 -22.33 -32.30 4.73
N THR A 99 -21.84 -32.88 3.64
CA THR A 99 -20.88 -32.27 2.71
C THR A 99 -21.60 -31.48 1.62
N THR A 100 -21.22 -30.21 1.40
CA THR A 100 -21.57 -29.48 0.17
C THR A 100 -20.36 -28.70 -0.35
N ALA A 101 -19.75 -29.17 -1.45
CA ALA A 101 -18.61 -28.51 -2.06
C ALA A 101 -19.04 -27.62 -3.25
N SER A 102 -18.90 -26.30 -3.09
CA SER A 102 -19.19 -25.34 -4.17
C SER A 102 -17.98 -25.17 -5.09
N LYS A 103 -18.00 -25.90 -6.22
CA LYS A 103 -16.99 -25.85 -7.28
C LYS A 103 -17.29 -24.72 -8.28
N THR A 104 -16.42 -23.71 -8.35
CA THR A 104 -16.42 -22.74 -9.46
C THR A 104 -15.03 -22.67 -10.09
N THR A 105 -14.90 -23.24 -11.29
CA THR A 105 -13.71 -23.11 -12.14
C THR A 105 -13.88 -21.91 -13.06
N VAL A 106 -12.90 -21.01 -13.09
CA VAL A 106 -12.68 -20.10 -14.23
C VAL A 106 -11.22 -20.22 -14.63
N GLN A 107 -10.99 -20.53 -15.91
CA GLN A 107 -9.69 -20.82 -16.51
C GLN A 107 -9.51 -19.91 -17.73
N VAL A 108 -8.48 -19.07 -17.73
CA VAL A 108 -8.00 -18.34 -18.91
C VAL A 108 -6.47 -18.33 -18.88
N SER A 109 -5.85 -18.80 -19.95
CA SER A 109 -4.39 -18.76 -20.17
C SER A 109 -4.08 -17.80 -21.31
N SER A 110 -2.99 -17.04 -21.18
CA SER A 110 -2.37 -16.24 -22.26
C SER A 110 -0.85 -16.18 -22.07
N GLU A 111 -0.12 -15.88 -23.16
CA GLU A 111 1.34 -16.02 -23.34
C GLU A 111 1.83 -14.85 -24.25
N THR A 112 3.10 -14.56 -24.60
CA THR A 112 4.41 -15.26 -24.59
C THR A 112 5.57 -14.23 -24.39
N THR A 113 6.80 -14.60 -24.75
CA THR A 113 7.92 -13.74 -25.22
C THR A 113 8.75 -12.92 -24.22
N THR A 114 9.72 -13.61 -23.61
CA THR A 114 11.17 -13.39 -23.82
C THR A 114 11.70 -12.02 -24.29
N THR A 115 12.60 -11.37 -23.52
CA THR A 115 13.90 -10.86 -24.05
C THR A 115 14.92 -10.46 -22.97
N THR A 116 16.21 -10.68 -23.27
CA THR A 116 17.43 -10.00 -22.78
C THR A 116 17.68 -9.85 -21.26
N ALA A 117 18.79 -10.44 -20.78
CA ALA A 117 19.25 -10.35 -19.39
C ALA A 117 20.46 -9.42 -19.19
N THR A 118 20.35 -8.52 -18.21
CA THR A 118 21.43 -7.75 -17.55
C THR A 118 21.00 -7.58 -16.08
N PRO A 119 21.90 -7.70 -15.08
CA PRO A 119 21.48 -7.84 -13.68
C PRO A 119 20.96 -6.53 -13.06
N ALA A 120 19.68 -6.23 -13.28
CA ALA A 120 18.92 -5.35 -12.42
C ALA A 120 18.74 -6.02 -11.05
N SER A 121 18.84 -5.24 -9.96
CA SER A 121 18.52 -5.71 -8.63
C SER A 121 17.06 -6.17 -8.57
N SER A 122 16.83 -7.46 -8.35
CA SER A 122 15.49 -8.05 -8.33
C SER A 122 14.55 -7.28 -7.40
N PRO A 123 13.27 -7.05 -7.78
CA PRO A 123 12.28 -6.62 -6.82
C PRO A 123 12.12 -7.75 -5.80
N PHE A 124 12.66 -7.53 -4.59
CA PHE A 124 12.76 -8.51 -3.51
C PHE A 124 11.37 -9.11 -3.25
N SER A 125 11.19 -10.36 -3.69
CA SER A 125 9.87 -10.93 -3.93
C SER A 125 9.34 -11.61 -2.68
N LEU A 126 8.01 -11.76 -2.59
CA LEU A 126 7.36 -12.40 -1.44
C LEU A 126 7.99 -13.77 -1.09
N LYS A 127 8.33 -14.53 -2.13
CA LYS A 127 8.97 -15.86 -2.06
C LYS A 127 10.36 -15.83 -1.40
N ASP A 128 11.07 -14.71 -1.51
CA ASP A 128 12.40 -14.52 -0.90
C ASP A 128 12.30 -14.17 0.60
N LEU A 129 11.13 -13.71 1.06
CA LEU A 129 10.81 -13.59 2.49
C LEU A 129 10.27 -14.92 3.04
N GLU A 130 9.49 -15.66 2.26
CA GLU A 130 8.85 -16.91 2.70
C GLU A 130 9.82 -18.07 2.98
N SER A 131 11.09 -17.95 2.55
CA SER A 131 12.17 -18.88 2.88
C SER A 131 13.02 -18.48 4.09
N VAL A 132 12.86 -17.26 4.61
CA VAL A 132 13.70 -16.67 5.67
C VAL A 132 12.91 -16.31 6.93
N LEU A 133 11.62 -15.98 6.80
CA LEU A 133 10.76 -15.56 7.91
C LEU A 133 9.83 -16.69 8.40
N ASP A 134 9.64 -16.74 9.71
CA ASP A 134 8.66 -17.59 10.38
C ASP A 134 7.21 -17.35 9.85
N PRO A 135 6.38 -18.40 9.66
CA PRO A 135 4.97 -18.28 9.29
C PRO A 135 4.15 -17.26 10.11
N GLN A 136 4.39 -17.14 11.42
CA GLN A 136 3.76 -16.16 12.31
C GLN A 136 4.23 -14.72 12.01
N SER A 137 5.50 -14.55 11.63
CA SER A 137 6.04 -13.26 11.18
C SER A 137 5.41 -12.84 9.85
N LEU A 138 5.25 -13.78 8.91
CA LEU A 138 4.56 -13.56 7.64
C LEU A 138 3.08 -13.22 7.83
N GLN A 139 2.38 -13.87 8.77
CA GLN A 139 1.01 -13.49 9.15
C GLN A 139 0.95 -12.08 9.73
N SER A 140 1.90 -11.73 10.60
CA SER A 140 2.00 -10.38 11.20
C SER A 140 2.20 -9.30 10.13
N ILE A 141 3.08 -9.55 9.14
CA ILE A 141 3.31 -8.66 7.99
C ILE A 141 2.03 -8.55 7.13
N ARG A 142 1.34 -9.65 6.85
CA ARG A 142 0.07 -9.65 6.09
C ARG A 142 -1.05 -8.90 6.83
N ASN A 143 -1.12 -9.03 8.16
CA ASN A 143 -2.09 -8.32 8.99
C ASN A 143 -1.78 -6.82 9.03
N LEU A 144 -0.50 -6.43 9.13
CA LEU A 144 -0.07 -5.03 9.06
C LEU A 144 -0.34 -4.45 7.67
N GLN A 145 -0.04 -5.18 6.59
CA GLN A 145 -0.35 -4.79 5.22
C GLN A 145 -1.84 -4.47 5.04
N LYS A 146 -2.73 -5.37 5.51
CA LYS A 146 -4.19 -5.15 5.48
C LYS A 146 -4.59 -3.94 6.34
N LYS A 147 -4.14 -3.88 7.60
CA LYS A 147 -4.52 -2.84 8.56
C LYS A 147 -4.13 -1.41 8.11
N PHE A 148 -3.04 -1.27 7.36
CA PHE A 148 -2.54 0.01 6.87
C PHE A 148 -2.71 0.19 5.35
N ASN A 149 -3.47 -0.70 4.68
CA ASN A 149 -3.70 -0.69 3.22
C ASN A 149 -2.42 -0.56 2.36
N LEU A 150 -1.34 -1.21 2.79
CA LEU A 150 -0.02 -1.07 2.16
C LEU A 150 0.06 -1.84 0.85
N SER A 151 0.72 -1.24 -0.13
CA SER A 151 0.81 -1.75 -1.51
C SER A 151 1.55 -3.09 -1.61
N SER A 152 2.43 -3.38 -0.64
CA SER A 152 3.25 -4.60 -0.65
C SER A 152 3.63 -5.10 0.76
N PRO A 153 3.91 -6.41 0.92
CA PRO A 153 4.44 -6.96 2.17
C PRO A 153 5.82 -6.39 2.55
N ILE A 154 6.66 -6.01 1.57
CA ILE A 154 7.95 -5.39 1.84
C ILE A 154 7.82 -3.96 2.40
N GLU A 155 6.78 -3.22 2.00
CA GLU A 155 6.40 -1.94 2.62
C GLU A 155 5.90 -2.15 4.06
N ALA A 156 5.09 -3.19 4.31
CA ALA A 156 4.65 -3.56 5.65
C ALA A 156 5.80 -4.01 6.57
N LEU A 157 6.80 -4.75 6.05
CA LEU A 157 8.01 -5.09 6.80
C LEU A 157 8.85 -3.84 7.12
N ARG A 158 9.02 -2.92 6.18
CA ARG A 158 9.73 -1.64 6.42
C ARG A 158 9.04 -0.79 7.48
N ALA A 159 7.71 -0.70 7.44
CA ALA A 159 6.93 0.00 8.46
C ALA A 159 7.09 -0.65 9.85
N LEU A 160 7.09 -1.97 9.93
CA LEU A 160 7.31 -2.71 11.19
C LEU A 160 8.72 -2.46 11.76
N ILE A 161 9.75 -2.47 10.91
CA ILE A 161 11.14 -2.21 11.33
C ILE A 161 11.31 -0.76 11.80
N ALA A 162 10.72 0.22 11.09
CA ALA A 162 10.78 1.63 11.49
C ALA A 162 10.10 1.85 12.86
N LEU A 163 8.89 1.33 13.05
CA LEU A 163 8.16 1.42 14.32
C LEU A 163 8.92 0.75 15.48
N GLY A 164 9.52 -0.42 15.22
CA GLY A 164 10.35 -1.12 16.20
C GLY A 164 11.61 -0.34 16.58
N HIS A 165 12.25 0.33 15.62
CA HIS A 165 13.42 1.18 15.85
C HIS A 165 13.07 2.44 16.68
N GLU A 166 11.94 3.10 16.39
CA GLU A 166 11.46 4.25 17.17
C GLU A 166 11.14 3.87 18.63
N GLU A 167 10.38 2.79 18.85
CA GLU A 167 10.09 2.30 20.21
C GLU A 167 11.34 1.77 20.93
N PHE A 168 12.35 1.28 20.21
CA PHE A 168 13.63 0.90 20.80
C PHE A 168 14.44 2.12 21.26
N GLN A 169 14.67 3.12 20.38
CA GLN A 169 15.40 4.35 20.75
C GLN A 169 14.72 5.11 21.90
N LYS A 170 13.38 5.11 21.93
CA LYS A 170 12.58 5.72 23.01
C LYS A 170 12.75 5.05 24.38
N LYS A 171 13.08 3.75 24.42
CA LYS A 171 13.30 2.98 25.66
C LYS A 171 14.78 2.86 26.02
N PHE A 172 15.66 2.93 25.02
CA PHE A 172 17.11 2.84 25.14
C PHE A 172 17.76 4.04 24.42
N PRO A 173 17.61 5.27 24.95
CA PRO A 173 18.36 6.41 24.43
C PRO A 173 19.86 6.15 24.62
N SER A 174 20.67 6.43 23.60
CA SER A 174 22.13 6.46 23.79
C SER A 174 22.47 7.67 24.63
N SER A 175 23.13 7.42 25.76
CA SER A 175 23.99 8.40 26.43
C SER A 175 25.24 8.71 25.59
#